data_AF-D6X1X4-F1
#
_entry.id   AF-D6X1X4-F1
#
_cell.length_a   1.000
_cell.length_b   1.000
_cell.length_c   1.000
_cell.angle_alpha   90.00
_cell.angle_beta   90.00
_cell.angle_gamma   90.00
#
_symmetry.space_group_name_H-M   'P 1'
#
loop_
_entity.id
_entity.type
_entity.pdbx_description
1 polymer ?
#
loop_
_entity_poly.entity_id
_entity_poly.type
_entity_poly.pdbx_seq_one_letter_code
_entity_poly.pdbx_strand_id
1 'polypeptide(L)'
;MKEQFEKDLKHFKVYDTYTPDFNKTLLTSKFYSKYEGQNSDDVADPILMEKIKKVKYGTPRDRHPWPSTENQCYGWFHEPLVPIVWDDNRYYHPRKSSDFIRHELQLKMDESALPKVKFAGIPFKVQ
;
A
#
# COMPACT_ATOMS: atom_id res chain seq x y z
N MET A 1 4.83 -42.85 25.53
CA MET A 1 5.85 -42.28 26.44
C MET A 1 7.23 -42.23 25.77
N LYS A 2 7.87 -43.36 25.40
CA LYS A 2 9.19 -43.36 24.73
C LYS A 2 9.24 -42.61 23.39
N GLU A 3 8.28 -42.89 22.50
CA GLU A 3 8.24 -42.28 21.16
C GLU A 3 8.13 -40.75 21.21
N GLN A 4 7.38 -40.23 22.18
CA GLN A 4 7.17 -38.79 22.36
C GLN A 4 8.45 -38.11 22.84
N PHE A 5 9.14 -38.74 23.79
CA PHE A 5 10.44 -38.28 24.29
C PHE A 5 11.51 -38.25 23.19
N GLU A 6 11.53 -39.25 22.30
CA GLU A 6 12.46 -39.29 21.16
C GLU A 6 12.15 -38.19 20.12
N LYS A 7 10.87 -37.90 19.87
CA LYS A 7 10.47 -36.77 19.02
C LYS A 7 10.86 -35.44 19.64
N ASP A 8 10.68 -35.26 20.93
CA ASP A 8 11.04 -34.02 21.62
C ASP A 8 12.55 -33.78 21.57
N LEU A 9 13.37 -34.80 21.85
CA LEU A 9 14.83 -34.71 21.72
C LEU A 9 15.31 -34.39 20.31
N LYS A 10 14.66 -34.96 19.28
CA LYS A 10 15.03 -34.73 17.87
C LYS A 10 14.80 -33.28 17.43
N HIS A 11 13.80 -32.61 17.99
CA HIS A 11 13.43 -31.24 17.60
C HIS A 11 13.86 -30.18 18.63
N PHE A 12 14.38 -30.60 19.78
CA PHE A 12 14.95 -29.70 20.77
C PHE A 12 16.23 -29.07 20.23
N LYS A 13 16.14 -27.78 19.88
CA LYS A 13 17.28 -26.95 19.47
C LYS A 13 17.46 -25.85 20.49
N VAL A 14 18.64 -25.81 21.11
CA VAL A 14 19.07 -24.68 21.92
C VAL A 14 19.67 -23.66 20.98
N TYR A 15 19.17 -22.43 21.01
CA TYR A 15 19.73 -21.32 20.26
C TYR A 15 20.58 -20.47 21.21
N ASP A 16 21.89 -20.42 20.97
CA ASP A 16 22.82 -19.62 21.79
C ASP A 16 22.66 -18.11 21.54
N THR A 17 22.18 -17.74 20.35
CA THR A 17 21.96 -16.35 19.95
C THR A 17 20.48 -16.07 19.73
N TYR A 18 19.95 -15.07 20.46
CA TYR A 18 18.60 -14.58 20.24
C TYR A 18 18.48 -13.94 18.85
N THR A 19 17.65 -14.53 18.00
CA THR A 19 17.24 -13.93 16.72
C THR A 19 15.78 -13.50 16.84
N PRO A 20 15.46 -12.20 16.75
CA PRO A 20 14.08 -11.75 16.79
C PRO A 20 13.31 -12.31 15.60
N ASP A 21 12.06 -12.74 15.83
CA ASP A 21 11.15 -13.08 14.75
C ASP A 21 10.50 -11.80 14.20
N PHE A 22 10.99 -11.35 13.05
CA PHE A 22 10.50 -10.13 12.39
C PHE A 22 9.17 -10.33 11.64
N ASN A 23 8.71 -11.58 11.45
CA ASN A 23 7.45 -11.90 10.79
C ASN A 23 6.26 -11.93 11.76
N LYS A 24 6.53 -11.88 13.07
CA LYS A 24 5.49 -11.87 14.08
C LYS A 24 4.60 -10.63 13.95
N THR A 25 3.29 -10.82 14.15
CA THR A 25 2.33 -9.71 14.23
C THR A 25 2.67 -8.87 15.45
N LEU A 26 2.90 -7.57 15.21
CA LEU A 26 3.29 -6.61 16.26
C LEU A 26 2.08 -6.16 17.09
N LEU A 27 0.87 -6.29 16.52
CA LEU A 27 -0.37 -6.06 17.24
C LEU A 27 -0.82 -7.36 17.91
N THR A 28 -1.25 -7.25 19.16
CA THR A 28 -1.96 -8.36 19.81
C THR A 28 -3.28 -8.60 19.06
N SER A 29 -3.72 -9.86 18.98
CA SER A 29 -5.01 -10.17 18.34
C SER A 29 -6.18 -9.56 19.13
N LYS A 30 -6.02 -9.34 20.43
CA LYS A 30 -6.99 -8.68 21.31
C LYS A 30 -6.45 -7.34 21.79
N PHE A 31 -6.48 -6.34 20.90
CA PHE A 31 -6.04 -4.97 21.21
C PHE A 31 -6.80 -4.34 22.42
N TYR A 32 -7.98 -4.85 22.75
CA TYR A 32 -8.81 -4.41 23.88
C TYR A 32 -8.57 -5.20 25.18
N SER A 33 -7.75 -6.25 25.15
CA SER A 33 -7.49 -7.07 26.33
C SER A 33 -6.48 -6.38 27.24
N LYS A 34 -6.93 -5.98 28.44
CA LYS A 34 -6.07 -5.45 29.51
C LYS A 34 -4.97 -6.42 29.99
N TYR A 35 -5.05 -7.69 29.59
CA TYR A 35 -4.09 -8.74 29.97
C TYR A 35 -3.08 -9.07 28.86
N GLU A 36 -3.35 -8.68 27.60
CA GLU A 36 -2.42 -8.88 26.47
C GLU A 36 -1.72 -7.58 26.06
N GLY A 37 -2.31 -6.41 26.33
CA GLY A 37 -1.67 -5.12 26.13
C GLY A 37 -0.50 -4.95 27.09
N GLN A 38 0.68 -4.68 26.55
CA GLN A 38 1.89 -4.38 27.30
C GLN A 38 1.63 -3.27 28.34
N ASN A 39 2.27 -3.39 29.50
CA ASN A 39 2.36 -2.29 30.48
C ASN A 39 2.90 -1.05 29.76
N SER A 40 2.29 0.12 29.98
CA SER A 40 2.66 1.40 29.34
C SER A 40 4.12 1.81 29.53
N ASP A 41 4.82 1.16 30.46
CA ASP A 41 6.17 1.49 30.90
C ASP A 41 7.26 0.69 30.15
N ASP A 42 6.89 -0.32 29.34
CA ASP A 42 7.82 -1.05 28.49
C ASP A 42 8.17 -0.22 27.25
N VAL A 43 9.23 0.58 27.37
CA VAL A 43 9.84 1.28 26.23
C VAL A 43 10.40 0.23 25.27
N ALA A 44 9.81 0.15 24.07
CA ALA A 44 10.30 -0.73 23.01
C ALA A 44 11.76 -0.39 22.66
N ASP A 45 12.62 -1.41 22.58
CA ASP A 45 14.01 -1.24 22.15
C ASP A 45 14.05 -0.55 20.77
N PRO A 46 14.61 0.68 20.67
CA PRO A 46 14.63 1.42 19.42
C PRO A 46 15.39 0.69 18.32
N ILE A 47 16.43 -0.09 18.66
CA ILE A 47 17.22 -0.85 17.69
C ILE A 47 16.39 -1.96 17.08
N LEU A 48 15.62 -2.67 17.92
CA LEU A 48 14.71 -3.71 17.47
C LEU A 48 13.60 -3.13 16.58
N MET A 49 13.04 -1.98 16.97
CA MET A 49 12.00 -1.30 16.19
C MET A 49 12.51 -0.90 14.80
N GLU A 50 13.71 -0.34 14.69
CA GLU A 50 14.32 0.02 13.40
C GLU A 50 14.57 -1.21 12.52
N LYS A 51 15.03 -2.33 13.11
CA LYS A 51 15.18 -3.60 12.38
C LYS A 51 13.83 -4.12 11.85
N ILE A 52 12.79 -4.09 12.69
CA ILE A 52 11.43 -4.49 12.29
C ILE A 52 10.92 -3.60 11.15
N LYS A 53 11.09 -2.28 11.25
CA LYS A 53 10.71 -1.34 10.18
C LYS A 53 11.44 -1.64 8.88
N LYS A 54 12.75 -1.88 8.93
CA LYS A 54 13.55 -2.21 7.75
C LYS A 54 13.10 -3.53 7.10
N VAL A 55 12.72 -4.53 7.89
CA VAL A 55 12.23 -5.81 7.36
C VAL A 55 10.81 -5.70 6.79
N LYS A 56 9.90 -4.95 7.41
CA LYS A 56 8.52 -4.80 6.93
C LYS A 56 8.36 -3.81 5.78
N TYR A 57 9.03 -2.67 5.85
CA TYR A 57 8.84 -1.55 4.94
C TYR A 57 10.05 -1.28 4.04
N GLY A 58 11.20 -1.90 4.31
CA GLY A 58 12.40 -1.71 3.49
C GLY A 58 12.22 -2.29 2.09
N THR A 59 12.63 -1.50 1.11
CA THR A 59 12.61 -1.86 -0.31
C THR A 59 13.70 -2.88 -0.63
N PRO A 60 13.62 -3.59 -1.77
CA PRO A 60 14.71 -4.46 -2.22
C PRO A 60 16.08 -3.76 -2.32
N ARG A 61 16.08 -2.46 -2.65
CA ARG A 61 17.29 -1.61 -2.73
C ARG A 61 17.97 -1.37 -1.38
N ASP A 62 17.20 -1.43 -0.29
CA ASP A 62 17.74 -1.29 1.08
C ASP A 62 18.39 -2.58 1.60
N ARG A 63 18.13 -3.72 0.94
CA ARG A 63 18.58 -5.07 1.33
C ARG A 63 19.69 -5.58 0.43
N HIS A 64 19.65 -5.27 -0.86
CA HIS A 64 20.60 -5.75 -1.84
C HIS A 64 21.28 -4.58 -2.55
N PRO A 65 22.61 -4.64 -2.77
CA PRO A 65 23.33 -3.59 -3.49
C PRO A 65 22.94 -3.54 -4.98
N TRP A 66 22.49 -4.67 -5.54
CA TRP A 66 22.13 -4.85 -6.95
C TRP A 66 20.82 -5.65 -7.07
N PRO A 67 20.06 -5.51 -8.16
CA PRO A 67 18.82 -6.26 -8.35
C PRO A 67 19.13 -7.76 -8.45
N SER A 68 18.45 -8.55 -7.62
CA SER A 68 18.66 -10.00 -7.55
C SER A 68 17.87 -10.78 -8.61
N THR A 69 16.82 -10.17 -9.18
CA THR A 69 15.96 -10.79 -10.20
C THR A 69 15.66 -9.81 -11.34
N GLU A 70 15.34 -10.33 -12.52
CA GLU A 70 14.99 -9.50 -13.69
C GLU A 70 13.80 -8.57 -13.41
N ASN A 71 12.82 -9.04 -12.65
CA ASN A 71 11.67 -8.23 -12.25
C ASN A 71 12.08 -7.01 -11.41
N GLN A 72 13.15 -7.12 -10.62
CA GLN A 72 13.65 -5.99 -9.83
C GLN A 72 14.36 -4.96 -10.71
N CYS A 73 14.95 -5.35 -11.84
CA CYS A 73 15.66 -4.44 -12.75
C CYS A 73 14.76 -3.31 -13.26
N TYR A 74 13.48 -3.59 -13.56
CA TYR A 74 12.54 -2.59 -14.07
C TYR A 74 12.34 -1.40 -13.12
N GLY A 75 12.32 -1.66 -11.80
CA GLY A 75 12.10 -0.64 -10.78
C GLY A 75 13.37 -0.18 -10.06
N TRP A 76 14.53 -0.78 -10.37
CA TRP A 76 15.78 -0.50 -9.65
C TRP A 76 16.27 0.92 -9.92
N PHE A 77 16.22 1.33 -11.19
CA PHE A 77 16.58 2.66 -11.67
C PHE A 77 15.30 3.46 -11.97
N HIS A 78 14.63 3.92 -10.91
CA HIS A 78 13.37 4.66 -11.03
C HIS A 78 13.56 6.14 -11.42
N GLU A 79 14.77 6.68 -11.22
CA GLU A 79 15.11 8.03 -11.63
C GLU A 79 15.34 8.07 -13.15
N PRO A 80 14.73 9.03 -13.87
CA PRO A 80 14.89 9.11 -15.31
C PRO A 80 16.33 9.53 -15.64
N LEU A 81 16.93 8.91 -16.66
CA LEU A 81 18.28 9.25 -17.14
C LEU A 81 18.39 10.71 -17.61
N VAL A 82 17.29 11.27 -18.09
CA VAL A 82 17.16 12.68 -18.44
C VAL A 82 16.19 13.32 -17.45
N PRO A 83 16.57 14.41 -16.75
CA PRO A 83 15.69 15.07 -15.82
C PRO A 83 14.43 15.56 -16.56
N ILE A 84 13.27 15.11 -16.09
CA ILE A 84 11.98 15.52 -16.65
C ILE A 84 11.67 16.90 -16.09
N VAL A 85 11.69 17.91 -16.96
CA VAL A 85 11.22 19.26 -16.62
C VAL A 85 9.72 19.31 -16.86
N TRP A 86 8.94 19.10 -15.81
CA TRP A 86 7.47 19.07 -15.87
C TRP A 86 6.86 20.42 -16.31
N ASP A 87 7.58 21.51 -16.06
CA ASP A 87 7.16 22.87 -16.44
C ASP A 87 7.53 23.24 -17.88
N ASP A 88 8.38 22.45 -18.56
CA ASP A 88 8.78 22.74 -19.93
C ASP A 88 7.73 22.20 -20.91
N ASN A 89 6.87 23.11 -21.35
CA ASN A 89 5.88 22.86 -22.39
C ASN A 89 6.49 22.59 -23.78
N ARG A 90 7.81 22.45 -23.95
CA ARG A 90 8.41 21.90 -25.19
C ARG A 90 8.50 20.38 -25.17
N TYR A 91 8.65 19.78 -23.99
CA TYR A 91 8.88 18.36 -23.83
C TYR A 91 7.74 17.64 -23.11
N TYR A 92 6.97 18.34 -22.27
CA TYR A 92 5.91 17.75 -21.46
C TYR A 92 4.51 18.18 -21.93
N HIS A 93 3.85 17.34 -22.73
CA HIS A 93 2.51 17.59 -23.27
C HIS A 93 1.52 16.45 -23.00
N PRO A 94 1.20 16.16 -21.71
CA PRO A 94 0.21 15.13 -21.41
C PRO A 94 -1.16 15.57 -21.92
N ARG A 95 -1.83 14.69 -22.67
CA ARG A 95 -3.22 14.91 -23.06
C ARG A 95 -4.12 14.80 -21.83
N LYS A 96 -4.65 15.93 -21.36
CA LYS A 96 -5.49 16.00 -20.15
C LYS A 96 -6.90 15.44 -20.34
N SER A 97 -7.42 15.47 -21.56
CA SER A 97 -8.75 14.97 -21.90
C SER A 97 -8.88 14.63 -23.39
N SER A 98 -9.88 13.82 -23.71
CA SER A 98 -10.33 13.61 -25.08
C SER A 98 -11.43 14.60 -25.45
N ASP A 99 -11.62 14.83 -26.75
CA ASP A 99 -12.65 15.74 -27.25
C ASP A 99 -14.05 15.26 -26.86
N PHE A 100 -14.26 13.95 -26.85
CA PHE A 100 -15.48 13.32 -26.36
C PHE A 100 -15.77 13.70 -24.90
N ILE A 101 -14.79 13.51 -23.99
CA ILE A 101 -14.97 13.85 -22.58
C ILE A 101 -15.23 15.35 -22.41
N ARG A 102 -14.55 16.19 -23.19
CA ARG A 102 -14.71 17.65 -23.14
C ARG A 102 -16.13 18.07 -23.58
N HIS A 103 -16.66 17.46 -24.63
CA HIS A 103 -18.01 17.69 -25.12
C HIS A 103 -19.07 17.24 -24.12
N GLU A 104 -18.93 16.03 -23.57
CA GLU A 104 -19.86 15.50 -22.56
C GLU A 104 -19.87 16.34 -21.26
N LEU A 105 -18.71 16.83 -20.83
CA LEU A 105 -18.62 17.76 -19.69
C LEU A 105 -19.37 19.06 -19.97
N GLN A 106 -19.22 19.60 -21.18
CA GLN A 106 -19.91 20.83 -21.58
C GLN A 106 -21.44 20.62 -21.60
N LEU A 107 -21.92 19.52 -22.19
CA LEU A 107 -23.34 19.17 -22.17
C LEU A 107 -23.90 19.08 -20.74
N LYS A 108 -23.18 18.40 -19.83
CA LYS A 108 -23.62 18.29 -18.43
C LYS A 108 -23.63 19.63 -17.70
N MET A 109 -22.66 20.52 -17.97
CA MET A 109 -22.68 21.87 -17.41
C MET A 109 -23.89 22.65 -17.91
N ASP A 110 -24.17 22.59 -19.20
CA ASP A 110 -25.31 23.26 -19.83
C ASP A 110 -26.64 22.71 -19.28
N GLU A 111 -26.78 21.39 -19.15
CA GLU A 111 -27.94 20.74 -18.52
C GLU A 111 -28.15 21.12 -17.05
N SER A 112 -27.05 21.37 -16.32
CA SER A 112 -27.10 21.76 -14.91
C SER A 112 -27.46 23.24 -14.71
N ALA A 113 -27.13 24.09 -15.69
CA ALA A 113 -27.40 25.52 -15.68
C ALA A 113 -28.85 25.85 -16.07
N LEU A 114 -29.51 24.97 -16.84
CA LEU A 114 -30.90 25.15 -17.21
C LEU A 114 -31.83 24.76 -16.05
N PRO A 115 -32.81 25.61 -15.66
CA PRO A 115 -33.82 25.22 -14.71
C PRO A 115 -34.63 24.06 -15.30
N LYS A 116 -34.53 22.87 -14.69
CA LYS A 116 -35.32 21.69 -15.08
C LYS A 116 -36.80 21.93 -14.77
N VAL A 117 -37.51 22.59 -15.68
CA VAL A 117 -38.97 22.68 -15.60
C VAL A 117 -39.49 21.26 -15.77
N LYS A 118 -40.05 20.69 -14.69
CA LYS A 118 -40.68 19.37 -14.75
C LYS A 118 -41.83 19.44 -15.75
N PHE A 119 -41.84 18.53 -16.72
CA PHE A 119 -42.94 18.43 -17.67
C PHE A 119 -44.24 18.15 -16.90
N ALA A 120 -45.16 19.12 -16.92
CA ALA A 120 -46.44 19.07 -16.21
C ALA A 120 -47.62 18.70 -17.13
N GLY A 121 -47.35 18.39 -18.41
CA GLY A 121 -48.37 18.01 -19.38
C GLY A 121 -48.89 16.60 -19.17
N ILE A 122 -50.17 16.37 -19.50
CA ILE A 122 -50.72 15.03 -19.60
C ILE A 122 -50.14 14.40 -20.88
N PRO A 123 -49.41 13.27 -20.80
CA PRO A 123 -48.61 12.76 -21.92
C PRO A 123 -49.42 12.16 -23.06
N PHE A 124 -50.72 11.91 -22.88
CA PHE A 124 -51.58 11.32 -23.90
C PHE A 124 -52.93 12.01 -23.90
N LYS A 125 -53.49 12.27 -25.09
CA LYS A 125 -54.89 12.67 -25.22
C LYS A 125 -55.76 11.43 -25.03
N VAL A 126 -56.64 11.44 -24.04
CA VAL A 126 -57.71 10.45 -23.92
C VAL A 126 -58.71 10.79 -25.05
N GLN A 127 -58.82 9.89 -26.03
CA GLN A 127 -59.88 9.95 -27.04
C GLN A 127 -61.23 9.55 -26.44
#